data_AF-A0AAE3NYN3-F1
#
_entry.id   AF-A0AAE3NYN3-F1
#
_cell.length_a   1.000
_cell.length_b   1.000
_cell.length_c   1.000
_cell.angle_alpha   90.00
_cell.angle_beta   90.00
_cell.angle_gamma   90.00
#
_symmetry.space_group_name_H-M   'P 1'
#
loop_
_entity.id
_entity.type
_entity.pdbx_description
1 polymer ?
#
loop_
_entity_poly.entity_id
_entity_poly.type
_entity_poly.pdbx_seq_one_letter_code
_entity_poly.pdbx_strand_id
1 'polypeptide(L)' 'MGRPLSLDLRRRIVACVEAGQSRRAAAAKFDVSPSFVGELMRRYRKTGSLEPARQGRPPGGRLAPLHHYLIETVEVRP' A
#
# COMPACT_ATOMS: atom_id res chain seq x y z
N MET A 1 2.31 11.77 0.28
CA MET A 1 1.41 10.65 -0.06
C MET A 1 0.43 10.48 1.08
N GLY A 2 -0.88 10.34 0.83
CA GLY A 2 -1.86 10.10 1.88
C GLY A 2 -1.69 8.72 2.52
N ARG A 3 -2.08 8.60 3.80
CA ARG A 3 -2.09 7.32 4.51
C ARG A 3 -3.02 6.34 3.78
N PRO A 4 -2.59 5.09 3.53
CA PRO A 4 -3.47 4.09 2.93
C PRO A 4 -4.71 3.87 3.79
N LEU A 5 -5.86 3.62 3.14
CA LEU A 5 -7.05 3.12 3.82
C LEU A 5 -6.75 1.81 4.56
N SER A 6 -7.46 1.59 5.66
CA SER A 6 -7.25 0.45 6.56
C SER A 6 -7.41 -0.89 5.84
N LEU A 7 -6.71 -1.90 6.35
CA LEU A 7 -6.74 -3.25 5.82
C LEU A 7 -8.14 -3.88 5.96
N ASP A 8 -8.85 -3.57 7.04
CA ASP A 8 -10.23 -4.01 7.25
C ASP A 8 -11.17 -3.48 6.15
N LEU A 9 -11.11 -2.18 5.85
CA LEU A 9 -11.95 -1.58 4.81
C LEU A 9 -11.67 -2.23 3.45
N ARG A 10 -10.40 -2.47 3.12
CA ARG A 10 -10.00 -3.16 1.89
C ARG A 10 -10.55 -4.58 1.81
N ARG A 11 -10.47 -5.36 2.90
CA ARG A 11 -11.04 -6.72 2.98
C ARG A 11 -12.55 -6.70 2.69
N ARG A 12 -13.28 -5.81 3.34
CA ARG A 12 -14.74 -5.69 3.18
C ARG A 12 -15.15 -5.29 1.76
N ILE A 13 -14.39 -4.39 1.13
CA ILE A 13 -14.62 -4.00 -0.27
C ILE A 13 -14.39 -5.18 -1.20
N VAL A 14 -13.29 -5.91 -1.05
CA VAL A 14 -12.96 -7.06 -1.90
C VAL A 14 -14.02 -8.16 -1.74
N ALA A 15 -14.38 -8.53 -0.51
CA ALA A 15 -15.42 -9.51 -0.24
C ALA A 15 -16.77 -9.12 -0.88
N CYS A 16 -17.13 -7.83 -0.85
CA CYS A 16 -18.34 -7.32 -1.50
C CYS A 16 -18.32 -7.55 -3.02
N VAL A 17 -17.18 -7.25 -3.68
CA VAL A 17 -17.02 -7.44 -5.12
C VAL A 17 -16.96 -8.93 -5.50
N GLU A 18 -16.29 -9.75 -4.70
CA GLU A 18 -16.24 -11.22 -4.91
C GLU A 18 -17.61 -11.87 -4.71
N ALA A 19 -18.46 -11.32 -3.84
CA ALA A 19 -19.87 -11.71 -3.70
C ALA A 19 -20.76 -11.26 -4.88
N GLY A 20 -20.18 -10.75 -5.97
CA GLY A 20 -20.88 -10.43 -7.21
C GLY A 20 -21.32 -8.97 -7.35
N GLN A 21 -21.06 -8.10 -6.37
CA GLN A 21 -21.40 -6.69 -6.49
C GLN A 21 -20.49 -5.98 -7.51
N SER A 22 -21.07 -5.03 -8.26
CA SER A 22 -20.29 -4.20 -9.16
C SER A 22 -19.30 -3.32 -8.39
N ARG A 23 -18.19 -2.94 -9.02
CA ARG A 23 -17.21 -2.01 -8.43
C ARG A 23 -17.82 -0.67 -8.02
N ARG A 24 -18.80 -0.17 -8.79
CA ARG A 24 -19.52 1.08 -8.49
C ARG A 24 -20.46 0.91 -7.29
N ALA A 25 -21.16 -0.22 -7.20
CA ALA A 25 -22.02 -0.51 -6.05
C ALA A 25 -21.19 -0.65 -4.76
N ALA A 26 -20.05 -1.35 -4.81
CA ALA A 26 -19.13 -1.43 -3.68
C ALA A 26 -18.58 -0.04 -3.29
N ALA A 27 -18.20 0.78 -4.26
CA ALA A 27 -17.72 2.14 -4.02
C ALA A 27 -18.76 3.00 -3.27
N ALA A 28 -20.01 3.00 -3.73
CA ALA A 28 -21.12 3.70 -3.08
C ALA A 28 -21.39 3.16 -1.67
N LYS A 29 -21.37 1.82 -1.48
CA LYS A 29 -21.63 1.17 -0.18
C LYS A 29 -20.61 1.56 0.91
N PHE A 30 -19.36 1.77 0.52
CA PHE A 30 -18.26 2.05 1.45
C PHE A 30 -17.79 3.50 1.43
N ASP A 31 -18.50 4.39 0.72
CA ASP A 31 -18.16 5.81 0.56
C ASP A 31 -16.70 6.04 0.11
N VAL A 32 -16.31 5.32 -0.94
CA VAL A 32 -14.98 5.44 -1.57
C VAL A 32 -15.10 5.70 -3.05
N SER A 33 -14.03 6.17 -3.69
CA SER A 33 -14.06 6.41 -5.14
C SER A 33 -14.13 5.08 -5.94
N PRO A 34 -14.87 5.03 -7.06
CA PRO A 34 -14.90 3.86 -7.94
C PRO A 34 -13.52 3.48 -8.50
N SER A 35 -12.64 4.46 -8.72
CA SER A 35 -11.27 4.24 -9.17
C SER A 35 -10.44 3.50 -8.12
N PHE A 36 -10.58 3.83 -6.84
CA PHE A 36 -9.93 3.11 -5.75
C PHE A 36 -10.34 1.64 -5.71
N VAL A 37 -11.64 1.34 -5.83
CA VAL A 37 -12.13 -0.06 -5.88
C VAL A 37 -11.57 -0.80 -7.08
N GLY A 38 -11.51 -0.16 -8.25
CA GLY A 38 -10.90 -0.73 -9.45
C GLY A 38 -9.42 -1.07 -9.28
N GLU A 39 -8.65 -0.15 -8.71
CA GLU A 39 -7.23 -0.31 -8.40
C GLU A 39 -6.99 -1.43 -7.39
N LEU A 40 -7.76 -1.44 -6.30
CA LEU A 40 -7.69 -2.44 -5.25
C LEU A 40 -7.93 -3.85 -5.81
N MET A 41 -9.01 -4.03 -6.60
CA MET A 41 -9.31 -5.32 -7.20
C MET A 41 -8.24 -5.76 -8.21
N ARG A 42 -7.68 -4.83 -9.00
CA ARG A 42 -6.60 -5.16 -9.95
C ARG A 42 -5.36 -5.65 -9.22
N ARG A 43 -4.93 -4.94 -8.17
CA ARG A 43 -3.78 -5.32 -7.34
C ARG A 43 -4.02 -6.65 -6.63
N TYR A 44 -5.19 -6.82 -6.02
CA TYR A 44 -5.54 -8.04 -5.31
C TYR A 44 -5.51 -9.26 -6.23
N ARG A 45 -6.09 -9.17 -7.45
CA ARG A 45 -6.00 -10.25 -8.44
C ARG A 45 -4.58 -10.53 -8.92
N LYS A 46 -3.73 -9.51 -9.00
CA LYS A 46 -2.33 -9.64 -9.44
C LYS A 46 -1.42 -10.25 -8.37
N THR A 47 -1.68 -9.97 -7.10
CA THR A 47 -0.73 -10.24 -6.00
C THR A 47 -1.26 -11.12 -4.88
N GLY A 48 -2.59 -11.34 -4.81
CA GLY A 48 -3.27 -11.96 -3.68
C GLY A 48 -3.28 -11.10 -2.40
N SER A 49 -2.61 -9.95 -2.39
CA SER A 49 -2.42 -9.14 -1.18
C SER A 49 -3.33 -7.91 -1.15
N LEU A 50 -3.88 -7.65 0.03
CA LEU A 50 -4.64 -6.43 0.34
C LEU A 50 -3.76 -5.32 0.92
N GLU A 51 -2.51 -5.65 1.29
CA GLU A 51 -1.56 -4.69 1.81
C GLU A 51 -1.29 -3.59 0.77
N PRO A 52 -1.24 -2.31 1.19
CA PRO A 52 -0.85 -1.24 0.29
C PRO A 52 0.56 -1.48 -0.28
N ALA A 53 0.84 -0.87 -1.43
CA ALA A 53 2.22 -0.81 -1.91
C ALA A 53 3.06 -0.05 -0.89
N ARG A 54 4.34 -0.43 -0.81
CA ARG A 54 5.34 0.42 -0.19
C ARG A 54 5.22 1.82 -0.76
N GLN A 55 4.97 2.78 0.13
CA GLN A 55 5.00 4.19 -0.20
C GLN A 55 6.41 4.72 0.03
N GLY A 56 6.80 5.75 -0.72
CA GLY A 56 8.10 6.41 -0.57
C GLY A 56 9.23 5.76 -1.36
N ARG A 57 10.44 6.29 -1.15
CA ARG A 57 11.63 5.89 -1.91
C ARG A 57 11.98 4.42 -1.65
N PRO A 58 12.33 3.62 -2.68
CA PRO A 58 12.89 2.29 -2.48
C PRO A 58 14.21 2.35 -1.69
N PRO A 59 14.68 1.23 -1.11
CA PRO A 59 15.97 1.20 -0.43
C PRO A 59 17.09 1.34 -1.47
N GLY A 60 18.31 1.67 -1.03
CA GLY A 60 19.46 1.80 -1.95
C GLY A 60 19.68 3.23 -2.47
N GLY A 61 19.65 4.23 -1.58
CA GLY A 61 20.08 5.58 -1.92
C GLY A 61 21.58 5.68 -2.22
N ARG A 62 22.05 6.85 -2.66
CA ARG A 62 23.49 7.10 -2.97
C ARG A 62 24.43 6.72 -1.83
N LEU A 63 23.98 6.87 -0.58
CA LEU A 63 24.75 6.58 0.62
C LEU A 63 24.61 5.13 1.11
N ALA A 64 23.76 4.31 0.49
CA ALA A 64 23.55 2.94 0.93
C ALA A 64 24.85 2.10 0.96
N PRO A 65 25.79 2.24 0.00
CA PRO A 65 27.09 1.55 0.08
C PRO A 65 27.97 2.02 1.25
N LEU A 66 27.77 3.24 1.76
CA LEU A 66 28.56 3.84 2.83
C LEU A 66 27.91 3.69 4.21
N HIS A 67 26.79 2.97 4.32
CA HIS A 67 25.97 2.91 5.53
C HIS A 67 26.78 2.54 6.79
N HIS A 68 27.62 1.51 6.71
CA HIS A 68 28.43 1.04 7.83
C HIS A 68 29.45 2.09 8.28
N TYR A 69 30.23 2.62 7.33
CA TYR A 69 31.23 3.65 7.58
C TYR A 69 30.63 4.89 8.26
N LEU A 70 29.43 5.31 7.84
CA LEU A 70 28.76 6.47 8.43
C LEU A 70 28.34 6.24 9.88
N ILE A 71 27.82 5.05 10.21
CA ILE A 71 27.45 4.69 11.59
C ILE A 71 28.69 4.69 12.47
N GLU A 72 29.74 3.97 12.06
CA GLU A 72 31.00 3.87 12.81
C GLU A 72 31.61 5.25 13.08
N THR A 73 31.57 6.15 12.10
CA THR A 73 32.14 7.50 12.23
C THR A 73 31.40 8.33 13.28
N VAL A 74 30.07 8.23 13.35
CA VAL A 74 29.24 8.95 14.35
C VAL A 74 29.42 8.33 15.74
N GLU A 75 29.48 7.01 15.85
CA GLU A 75 29.65 6.35 17.15
C GLU A 75 31.01 6.65 17.79
N VAL A 76 32.06 6.83 16.98
CA VAL A 76 33.41 7.18 17.46
C VAL A 76 33.52 8.64 17.89
N ARG A 77 32.68 9.54 17.34
CA ARG A 77 32.59 10.96 17.73
C ARG A 77 31.13 11.42 17.69
N PRO A 78 30.37 11.23 18.80
CA PRO A 78 28.98 11.62 18.86
C PRO A 78 28.77 13.14 18.75
#